data_AF-A0A2G2N1Z3-F1
#
_entry.id   AF-A0A2G2N1Z3-F1
#
_cell.length_a   1.000
_cell.length_b   1.000
_cell.length_c   1.000
_cell.angle_alpha   90.00
_cell.angle_beta   90.00
_cell.angle_gamma   90.00
#
_symmetry.space_group_name_H-M   'P 1'
#
loop_
_entity.id
_entity.type
_entity.pdbx_description
1 polymer ?
#
loop_
_entity_poly.entity_id
_entity_poly.type
_entity_poly.pdbx_seq_one_letter_code
_entity_poly.pdbx_strand_id
1 'polypeptide(L)' 'MSTLTDEEKAEVENKNLYIKQKAKLLHTYKSYAQDLEYADNDVDKGFVMEKREKLALQIKTLGAKIRAIETIETIETKA' A
#
# COMPACT_ATOMS: atom_id res chain seq x y z
N MET A 1 31.53 1.14 -0.99
CA MET A 1 30.25 0.42 -1.09
C MET A 1 29.70 0.31 0.32
N SER A 2 28.49 0.80 0.55
CA SER A 2 27.81 0.59 1.83
C SER A 2 26.99 -0.69 1.67
N THR A 3 27.40 -1.78 2.30
CA THR A 3 26.60 -3.01 2.35
C THR A 3 25.29 -2.74 3.07
N LEU A 4 24.18 -3.23 2.52
CA LEU A 4 22.85 -3.17 3.15
C LEU A 4 22.89 -3.68 4.59
N THR A 5 22.15 -3.00 5.46
CA THR A 5 21.88 -3.53 6.80
C THR A 5 20.99 -4.78 6.70
N ASP A 6 20.99 -5.61 7.75
CA ASP A 6 20.13 -6.80 7.77
C ASP A 6 18.64 -6.43 7.74
N GLU A 7 18.29 -5.25 8.24
CA GLU A 7 16.95 -4.67 8.17
C GLU A 7 16.58 -4.31 6.72
N GLU A 8 17.48 -3.67 5.97
CA GLU A 8 17.25 -3.34 4.56
C GLU A 8 17.14 -4.58 3.68
N LYS A 9 17.93 -5.63 3.95
CA LYS A 9 17.82 -6.91 3.24
C LYS A 9 16.47 -7.58 3.48
N ALA A 10 16.02 -7.63 4.74
CA ALA A 10 14.71 -8.17 5.07
C ALA A 10 13.58 -7.36 4.41
N GLU A 11 13.71 -6.05 4.30
CA GLU A 11 12.76 -5.18 3.61
C GLU A 11 12.71 -5.45 2.09
N VAL A 12 13.87 -5.65 1.45
CA VAL A 12 13.97 -6.06 0.03
C VAL A 12 13.31 -7.41 -0.21
N GLU A 13 13.58 -8.41 0.64
CA GLU A 13 12.94 -9.74 0.54
C GLU A 13 11.42 -9.66 0.69
N ASN A 14 10.93 -8.76 1.54
CA ASN A 14 9.50 -8.54 1.78
C ASN A 14 8.81 -7.67 0.72
N LYS A 15 9.53 -7.08 -0.24
CA LYS A 15 8.96 -6.22 -1.29
C LYS A 15 7.77 -6.86 -1.99
N ASN A 16 7.90 -8.13 -2.39
CA ASN A 16 6.84 -8.87 -3.06
C ASN A 16 5.59 -9.08 -2.18
N LEU A 17 5.78 -9.24 -0.87
CA LEU A 17 4.68 -9.30 0.09
C LEU A 17 3.95 -7.96 0.16
N TYR A 18 4.67 -6.84 0.24
CA TYR A 18 4.07 -5.51 0.27
C TYR A 18 3.33 -5.17 -1.03
N ILE A 19 3.84 -5.58 -2.19
CA ILE A 19 3.15 -5.45 -3.47
C ILE A 19 1.82 -6.22 -3.45
N LYS A 20 1.82 -7.47 -2.99
CA LYS A 20 0.59 -8.28 -2.87
C LYS A 20 -0.41 -7.66 -1.89
N GLN A 21 0.06 -7.17 -0.74
CA GLN A 21 -0.79 -6.49 0.25
C GLN A 21 -1.40 -5.22 -0.33
N LYS A 22 -0.60 -4.38 -1.01
CA LYS A 22 -1.09 -3.16 -1.68
C LYS A 22 -2.14 -3.49 -2.73
N ALA A 23 -1.95 -4.55 -3.52
CA ALA A 23 -2.92 -4.98 -4.52
C ALA A 23 -4.25 -5.42 -3.87
N LYS A 24 -4.20 -6.17 -2.76
CA LYS A 24 -5.38 -6.57 -2.00
C LYS A 24 -6.14 -5.36 -1.45
N LEU A 25 -5.44 -4.41 -0.84
CA LEU A 25 -6.06 -3.18 -0.34
C LEU A 25 -6.67 -2.34 -1.47
N LEU A 26 -6.01 -2.25 -2.62
CA LEU A 26 -6.55 -1.54 -3.78
C LEU A 26 -7.82 -2.20 -4.31
N HIS A 27 -7.88 -3.53 -4.31
CA HIS A 27 -9.10 -4.27 -4.68
C HIS A 27 -10.25 -3.93 -3.72
N THR A 28 -10.03 -4.00 -2.41
CA THR A 28 -11.06 -3.62 -1.41
C THR A 28 -11.44 -2.13 -1.50
N TYR A 29 -10.49 -1.24 -1.75
CA TYR A 29 -10.79 0.18 -1.94
C TYR A 29 -11.72 0.41 -3.13
N LYS A 30 -11.56 -0.37 -4.20
CA LYS A 30 -12.40 -0.31 -5.40
C LYS A 30 -13.79 -0.92 -5.16
N SER A 31 -13.91 -1.98 -4.36
CA SER A 31 -15.23 -2.56 -4.06
C SER A 31 -16.15 -1.57 -3.32
N TYR A 32 -15.57 -0.70 -2.47
CA TYR A 32 -16.33 0.36 -1.80
C TYR A 32 -16.91 1.43 -2.74
N ALA A 33 -16.53 1.47 -4.02
CA ALA A 33 -17.23 2.32 -4.98
C ALA A 33 -18.66 1.84 -5.23
N GLN A 34 -18.87 0.51 -5.28
CA GLN A 34 -20.19 -0.09 -5.38
C GLN A 34 -20.99 0.15 -4.09
N ASP A 35 -20.36 -0.05 -2.93
CA ASP A 35 -21.03 0.18 -1.64
C ASP A 35 -21.54 1.62 -1.47
N LEU A 36 -20.85 2.62 -2.04
CA LEU A 36 -21.34 4.01 -2.04
C LEU A 36 -22.51 4.25 -2.99
N GLU A 37 -22.54 3.56 -4.13
CA GLU A 37 -23.61 3.65 -5.12
C GLU A 37 -24.93 3.12 -4.55
N TYR A 38 -24.86 2.05 -3.76
CA TYR A 38 -26.01 1.39 -3.15
C TYR A 38 -26.28 1.79 -1.70
N ALA A 39 -25.62 2.83 -1.17
CA ALA A 39 -25.84 3.26 0.20
C ALA A 39 -27.19 3.99 0.35
N ASP A 40 -28.05 3.44 1.21
CA ASP A 40 -29.45 3.86 1.39
C ASP A 40 -29.61 5.23 2.09
N ASN A 41 -28.61 5.65 2.86
CA ASN A 41 -28.65 6.90 3.61
C ASN A 41 -27.26 7.54 3.77
N ASP A 42 -27.23 8.79 4.22
CA ASP A 42 -26.00 9.57 4.37
C ASP A 42 -25.07 9.05 5.48
N VAL A 43 -25.61 8.34 6.49
CA VAL A 43 -24.82 7.72 7.56
C VAL A 43 -24.01 6.55 7.00
N ASP A 44 -24.64 5.68 6.21
CA ASP A 44 -23.98 4.55 5.56
C ASP A 44 -22.93 5.04 4.55
N LYS A 45 -23.25 6.09 3.77
CA LYS A 45 -22.27 6.76 2.91
C LYS A 45 -21.07 7.27 3.69
N GLY A 46 -21.30 7.97 4.81
CA GLY A 46 -20.23 8.46 5.68
C GLY A 46 -19.32 7.35 6.19
N PHE A 47 -19.90 6.22 6.61
CA PHE A 47 -19.14 5.07 7.10
C PHE A 47 -18.30 4.40 6.00
N VAL A 48 -18.85 4.25 4.79
CA VAL A 48 -18.11 3.71 3.64
C VAL A 48 -17.01 4.67 3.20
N MET A 49 -17.24 5.98 3.23
CA MET A 49 -16.22 6.99 2.96
C MET A 49 -15.04 6.92 3.95
N GLU A 50 -15.32 6.83 5.25
CA GLU A 50 -14.27 6.71 6.28
C GLU A 50 -13.42 5.45 6.06
N LYS A 51 -14.05 4.32 5.72
CA LYS A 51 -13.33 3.08 5.37
C LYS A 51 -12.45 3.26 4.14
N ARG A 52 -12.95 3.94 3.10
CA ARG A 52 -12.16 4.24 1.89
C ARG A 52 -10.96 5.12 2.19
N GLU A 53 -11.11 6.13 3.04
CA GLU A 53 -10.02 7.02 3.43
C GLU A 53 -8.92 6.26 4.18
N LYS A 54 -9.30 5.41 5.15
CA LYS A 54 -8.35 4.54 5.87
C LYS A 54 -7.57 3.64 4.92
N LEU A 55 -8.24 3.01 3.97
CA LEU A 55 -7.58 2.18 2.94
C LEU A 55 -6.66 3.02 2.05
N ALA A 56 -7.07 4.22 1.65
CA ALA A 56 -6.26 5.10 0.81
C ALA A 56 -4.94 5.48 1.51
N LEU A 57 -4.99 5.77 2.82
CA LEU A 57 -3.81 6.01 3.63
C LEU A 57 -2.88 4.79 3.68
N GLN A 58 -3.42 3.60 3.93
CA GLN A 58 -2.63 2.36 3.96
C GLN A 58 -1.97 2.06 2.60
N ILE A 59 -2.69 2.24 1.49
CA ILE A 59 -2.17 2.07 0.13
C ILE A 59 -1.03 3.07 -0.15
N LYS A 60 -1.19 4.34 0.28
CA LYS A 60 -0.18 5.38 0.12
C LYS A 60 1.08 5.04 0.90
N THR A 61 0.94 4.61 2.15
CA THR A 61 2.05 4.21 3.02
C THR A 61 2.81 3.01 2.43
N LEU A 62 2.11 1.95 2.02
CA LEU A 62 2.75 0.81 1.35
C LEU A 62 3.42 1.21 0.03
N GLY A 63 2.81 2.12 -0.72
CA GLY A 63 3.41 2.65 -1.95
C GLY A 63 4.69 3.44 -1.71
N ALA A 64 4.77 4.22 -0.63
CA ALA A 64 6.01 4.88 -0.22
C ALA A 64 7.07 3.87 0.20
N LYS A 65 6.68 2.86 0.98
CA LYS A 65 7.58 1.79 1.44
C LYS A 65 8.22 1.01 0.27
N ILE A 66 7.40 0.61 -0.70
CA ILE A 66 7.89 -0.09 -1.91
C ILE A 66 8.88 0.78 -2.71
N ARG A 67 8.60 2.07 -2.87
CA ARG A 67 9.52 2.99 -3.58
C ARG A 67 10.85 3.20 -2.84
N ALA A 68 10.83 3.21 -1.51
CA ALA A 68 12.05 3.28 -0.72
C ALA A 68 12.91 2.02 -0.97
N ILE A 69 12.30 0.84 -0.97
CA ILE A 69 12.97 -0.42 -1.29
C ILE A 69 13.54 -0.41 -2.72
N GLU A 70 12.77 0.05 -3.72
CA GLU A 70 13.25 0.17 -5.11
C GLU A 70 14.45 1.09 -5.25
N THR A 71 14.50 2.16 -4.44
CA THR A 71 15.63 3.08 -4.40
C THR A 71 16.88 2.39 -3.84
N ILE A 72 16.72 1.60 -2.78
CA ILE A 72 17.79 0.79 -2.17
C ILE A 72 18.36 -0.21 -3.19
N GLU A 73 17.49 -0.98 -3.87
CA GLU A 73 17.90 -1.95 -4.89
C GLU A 73 18.64 -1.30 -6.08
N THR A 74 18.25 -0.08 -6.45
CA THR A 74 18.89 0.68 -7.54
C THR A 74 20.30 1.17 -7.16
N ILE A 75 20.55 1.45 -5.88
CA ILE A 75 21.86 1.89 -5.39
C ILE A 75 22.83 0.70 -5.38
N GLU A 76 22.39 -0.47 -4.90
CA GLU A 76 23.22 -1.68 -4.87
C GLU A 76 23.59 -2.20 -6.25
N THR A 77 22.70 -2.10 -7.24
CA THR A 77 23.00 -2.56 -8.61
C THR A 77 23.96 -1.65 -9.40
N LYS A 78 24.23 -0.43 -8.89
CA LYS A 78 25.17 0.53 -9.50
C LYS A 78 26.52 0.60 -8.77
N ALA A 79 26.66 -0.10 -7.65
CA ALA A 79 27.90 -0.20 -6.87
C ALA A 79 28.75 -1.37 -7.38
#